data_AF-A0A1P8K7Q1-F1
#
_entry.id   AF-A0A1P8K7Q1-F1
#
_cell.length_a   1.000
_cell.length_b   1.000
_cell.length_c   1.000
_cell.angle_alpha   90.00
_cell.angle_beta   90.00
_cell.angle_gamma   90.00
#
_symmetry.space_group_name_H-M   'P 1'
#
loop_
_entity.id
_entity.type
_entity.pdbx_description
1 polymer ?
#
loop_
_entity_poly.entity_id
_entity_poly.type
_entity_poly.pdbx_seq_one_letter_code
_entity_poly.pdbx_strand_id
1 'polypeptide(L)'
;MEKIQAVQLRKCPSLLPWIDSAVTRSARKRLDDHFPDIEALRHATAHKGENEVNPNAHAPEGQQFALTGFREPHRYSTPYLGKMRSLDITNESLIKVVEVVDAYLSAFEPAAEELERQGHLE
;
A
#
# COMPACT_ATOMS: atom_id res chain seq x y z
N MET A 1 -18.42 -9.29 1.94
CA MET A 1 -17.08 -9.53 1.37
C MET A 1 -16.07 -9.45 2.48
N GLU A 2 -15.64 -10.63 2.92
CA GLU A 2 -14.59 -10.81 3.90
C GLU A 2 -13.30 -10.16 3.38
N LYS A 3 -13.05 -8.98 3.92
CA LYS A 3 -11.74 -8.42 4.18
C LYS A 3 -10.59 -9.38 3.85
N ILE A 4 -9.86 -9.08 2.79
CA ILE A 4 -8.42 -9.33 2.69
C ILE A 4 -7.71 -8.42 3.74
N GLN A 5 -8.16 -8.48 5.01
CA GLN A 5 -7.50 -7.84 6.13
C GLN A 5 -6.73 -8.93 6.83
N ALA A 6 -5.42 -8.93 6.57
CA ALA A 6 -4.44 -9.74 7.26
C ALA A 6 -4.78 -11.24 7.20
N VAL A 7 -3.97 -11.99 6.45
CA VAL A 7 -3.54 -13.27 7.00
C VAL A 7 -2.98 -12.91 8.38
N GLN A 8 -3.82 -13.06 9.41
CA GLN A 8 -3.46 -12.71 10.76
C GLN A 8 -2.40 -13.72 11.12
N LEU A 9 -1.12 -13.36 10.97
CA LEU A 9 0.00 -14.16 11.46
C LEU A 9 -0.20 -14.51 12.96
N ARG A 10 -1.00 -13.69 13.68
CA ARG A 10 -1.53 -13.97 15.02
C ARG A 10 -2.32 -15.28 15.14
N LYS A 11 -2.93 -15.77 14.06
CA LYS A 11 -3.63 -17.06 13.97
C LYS A 11 -2.70 -18.23 13.63
N CYS A 12 -1.43 -17.97 13.31
CA CYS A 12 -0.39 -18.98 13.13
C CYS A 12 0.74 -18.75 14.15
N PRO A 13 0.51 -18.96 15.46
CA PRO A 13 1.51 -18.66 16.49
C PRO A 13 2.82 -19.41 16.30
N SER A 14 2.79 -20.58 15.68
CA SER A 14 3.96 -21.40 15.35
C SER A 14 4.89 -20.75 14.31
N LEU A 15 4.36 -19.87 13.44
CA LEU A 15 5.14 -19.19 12.40
C LEU A 15 5.68 -17.84 12.85
N LEU A 16 5.07 -17.22 13.87
CA LEU A 16 5.47 -15.90 14.36
C LEU A 16 6.96 -15.77 14.75
N PRO A 17 7.60 -16.76 15.39
CA PRO A 17 9.02 -16.68 15.74
C PRO A 17 9.95 -16.58 14.51
N TRP A 18 9.48 -17.05 13.35
CA TRP A 18 10.26 -17.16 12.12
C TRP A 18 10.04 -15.97 11.16
N ILE A 19 9.25 -14.98 11.56
CA ILE A 19 8.96 -13.81 10.75
C ILE A 19 9.75 -12.62 11.26
N ASP A 20 10.57 -12.04 10.40
CA ASP A 20 11.35 -10.86 10.76
C ASP A 20 10.48 -9.59 10.81
N SER A 21 10.02 -9.29 12.02
CA SER A 21 9.22 -8.10 12.31
C SER A 21 10.00 -6.79 12.14
N ALA A 22 11.33 -6.80 12.16
CA ALA A 22 12.14 -5.63 11.89
C ALA A 22 12.20 -5.34 10.38
N VAL A 23 12.39 -6.38 9.56
CA VAL A 23 12.41 -6.27 8.10
C VAL A 23 11.05 -5.83 7.56
N THR A 24 9.94 -6.42 8.01
CA THR A 24 8.59 -5.97 7.59
C THR A 24 8.32 -4.50 7.92
N ARG A 25 8.74 -4.03 9.12
CA ARG A 25 8.63 -2.60 9.51
C ARG A 25 9.52 -1.71 8.65
N SER A 26 10.73 -2.14 8.33
CA SER A 26 11.67 -1.41 7.47
C SER A 26 11.13 -1.28 6.03
N ALA A 27 10.62 -2.37 5.45
CA ALA A 27 10.01 -2.38 4.13
C ALA A 27 8.79 -1.45 4.06
N ARG A 28 7.93 -1.48 5.09
CA ARG A 28 6.81 -0.53 5.21
C ARG A 28 7.29 0.92 5.26
N LYS A 29 8.33 1.21 6.05
CA LYS A 29 8.90 2.56 6.10
C LYS A 29 9.42 3.01 4.73
N ARG A 30 10.09 2.12 3.97
CA ARG A 30 10.55 2.43 2.60
C ARG A 30 9.38 2.75 1.67
N LEU A 31 8.27 2.02 1.78
CA LEU A 31 7.05 2.33 1.02
C LEU A 31 6.57 3.75 1.32
N ASP A 32 6.46 4.11 2.60
CA ASP A 32 5.99 5.43 3.03
C ASP A 32 6.96 6.54 2.59
N ASP A 33 8.28 6.28 2.64
CA ASP A 33 9.31 7.23 2.22
C ASP A 33 9.32 7.41 0.68
N HIS A 34 9.10 6.35 -0.10
CA HIS A 34 9.03 6.42 -1.57
C HIS A 34 7.71 6.97 -2.09
N PHE A 35 6.60 6.71 -1.38
CA PHE A 35 5.25 7.02 -1.81
C PHE A 35 4.43 7.67 -0.69
N PRO A 36 4.75 8.90 -0.27
CA PRO A 36 4.17 9.53 0.91
C PRO A 36 2.65 9.73 0.84
N ASP A 37 2.10 9.80 -0.37
CA ASP A 37 0.66 9.98 -0.61
C ASP A 37 -0.10 8.66 -0.82
N ILE A 38 0.57 7.49 -0.80
CA ILE A 38 -0.04 6.22 -1.23
C ILE A 38 -1.27 5.82 -0.42
N GLU A 39 -1.25 6.04 0.90
CA GLU A 39 -2.40 5.74 1.75
C GLU A 39 -3.58 6.67 1.43
N ALA A 40 -3.33 7.96 1.26
CA ALA A 40 -4.33 8.93 0.87
C ALA A 40 -4.94 8.59 -0.50
N LEU A 41 -4.11 8.24 -1.48
CA LEU A 41 -4.56 7.82 -2.82
C LEU A 41 -5.39 6.54 -2.78
N ARG A 42 -4.98 5.56 -1.95
CA ARG A 42 -5.74 4.33 -1.72
C ARG A 42 -7.12 4.63 -1.15
N HIS A 43 -7.20 5.50 -0.14
CA HIS A 43 -8.47 5.90 0.44
C HIS A 43 -9.34 6.70 -0.53
N ALA A 44 -8.76 7.65 -1.26
CA ALA A 44 -9.44 8.44 -2.27
C ALA A 44 -10.07 7.54 -3.36
N THR A 45 -9.34 6.51 -3.77
CA THR A 45 -9.80 5.54 -4.78
C THR A 45 -10.87 4.60 -4.22
N ALA A 46 -10.66 4.03 -3.02
CA ALA A 46 -11.58 3.07 -2.42
C ALA A 46 -12.92 3.69 -2.00
N HIS A 47 -12.90 4.94 -1.54
CA HIS A 47 -14.06 5.68 -1.06
C HIS A 47 -14.53 6.77 -2.04
N LYS A 48 -14.24 6.60 -3.33
CA LYS A 48 -14.53 7.59 -4.37
C LYS A 48 -15.98 8.07 -4.33
N GLY A 49 -16.95 7.14 -4.23
CA GLY A 49 -18.37 7.49 -4.17
C GLY A 49 -18.74 8.31 -2.94
N GLU A 50 -18.17 8.01 -1.77
CA GLU A 50 -18.38 8.80 -0.55
C GLU A 50 -17.75 10.19 -0.65
N ASN A 51 -16.55 10.28 -1.20
CA ASN A 51 -15.85 11.55 -1.40
C ASN A 51 -16.63 12.47 -2.36
N GLU A 52 -17.23 11.91 -3.41
CA GLU A 52 -18.05 12.65 -4.39
C GLU A 52 -19.34 13.23 -3.79
N VAL A 53 -19.86 12.63 -2.71
CA VAL A 53 -21.03 13.14 -1.98
C VAL A 53 -20.70 14.36 -1.13
N ASN A 54 -19.43 14.52 -0.70
CA ASN A 54 -18.98 15.67 0.09
C ASN A 54 -17.76 16.37 -0.55
N PRO A 55 -17.91 16.97 -1.74
CA PRO A 55 -16.78 17.51 -2.50
C PRO A 55 -16.05 18.64 -1.78
N ASN A 56 -16.75 19.44 -0.95
CA ASN A 56 -16.15 20.55 -0.21
C ASN A 56 -15.13 20.09 0.84
N ALA A 57 -15.23 18.86 1.36
CA ALA A 57 -14.28 18.31 2.32
C ALA A 57 -13.00 17.74 1.66
N HIS A 58 -13.07 17.42 0.36
CA HIS A 58 -12.00 16.69 -0.33
C HIS A 58 -11.32 17.51 -1.43
N ALA A 59 -12.03 18.46 -2.06
CA ALA A 59 -11.48 19.32 -3.08
C ALA A 59 -10.60 20.44 -2.48
N PRO A 60 -9.51 20.86 -3.15
CA PRO A 60 -8.77 22.06 -2.80
C PRO A 60 -9.66 23.31 -2.87
N GLU A 61 -9.38 24.31 -2.03
CA GLU A 61 -10.13 25.57 -2.01
C GLU A 61 -10.23 26.21 -3.42
N GLY A 62 -11.45 26.59 -3.81
CA GLY A 62 -11.71 27.23 -5.10
C GLY A 62 -11.81 26.29 -6.31
N GLN A 63 -11.67 24.97 -6.15
CA GLN A 63 -11.80 24.00 -7.24
C GLN A 63 -13.05 23.11 -7.05
N GLN A 64 -14.11 23.37 -7.83
CA GLN A 64 -15.28 22.50 -7.92
C GLN A 64 -15.17 21.59 -9.14
N PHE A 65 -14.28 20.60 -9.12
CA PHE A 65 -14.17 19.64 -10.23
C PHE A 65 -13.99 18.20 -9.76
N ALA A 66 -14.33 17.29 -10.67
CA ALA A 66 -14.46 15.86 -10.49
C ALA A 66 -13.33 15.24 -9.64
N LEU A 67 -13.69 14.62 -8.52
CA LEU A 67 -12.79 13.86 -7.64
C LEU A 67 -12.33 12.53 -8.27
N THR A 68 -12.59 12.34 -9.57
CA THR A 68 -12.28 11.10 -10.29
C THR A 68 -10.79 10.86 -10.50
N GLY A 69 -9.96 11.86 -10.15
CA GLY A 69 -8.52 11.85 -10.36
C GLY A 69 -8.15 12.11 -11.82
N PHE A 70 -6.96 12.64 -12.01
CA PHE A 70 -6.35 12.93 -13.30
C PHE A 70 -5.31 11.84 -13.58
N ARG A 71 -5.34 11.34 -14.82
CA ARG A 71 -4.30 10.45 -15.34
C ARG A 71 -3.47 11.25 -16.33
N GLU A 72 -2.32 11.70 -15.88
CA GLU A 72 -1.25 12.18 -16.76
C GLU A 72 -0.45 10.96 -17.29
N PRO A 73 0.32 11.09 -18.38
CA PRO A 73 1.07 9.97 -18.95
C PRO A 73 1.99 9.23 -17.96
N HIS A 74 2.49 9.93 -16.94
CA HIS A 74 3.45 9.40 -15.97
C HIS A 74 3.08 9.71 -14.52
N ARG A 75 1.84 10.13 -14.26
CA ARG A 75 1.39 10.50 -12.92
C ARG A 75 -0.11 10.30 -12.77
N TYR A 76 -0.49 9.83 -11.60
CA TYR A 76 -1.86 9.83 -11.13
C TYR A 76 -1.99 10.88 -10.03
N SER A 77 -2.98 11.74 -10.16
CA SER A 77 -3.25 12.81 -9.19
C SER A 77 -4.72 12.77 -8.79
N THR A 78 -5.05 12.92 -7.52
CA THR A 78 -6.45 13.04 -7.09
C THR A 78 -6.60 13.93 -5.86
N PRO A 79 -7.65 14.76 -5.78
CA PRO A 79 -7.96 15.54 -4.58
C PRO A 79 -8.38 14.63 -3.42
N TYR A 80 -7.77 14.82 -2.25
CA TYR A 80 -8.17 14.15 -1.01
C TYR A 80 -7.84 14.99 0.23
N LEU A 81 -8.84 15.19 1.09
CA LEU A 81 -8.76 15.99 2.33
C LEU A 81 -8.20 17.40 2.08
N GLY A 82 -8.74 18.08 1.07
CA GLY A 82 -8.39 19.46 0.72
C GLY A 82 -7.01 19.64 0.06
N LYS A 83 -6.31 18.54 -0.27
CA LYS A 83 -4.99 18.57 -0.92
C LYS A 83 -5.00 17.74 -2.19
N MET A 84 -4.26 18.20 -3.21
CA MET A 84 -3.91 17.33 -4.33
C MET A 84 -2.86 16.32 -3.87
N ARG A 85 -3.17 15.04 -4.05
CA ARG A 85 -2.28 13.90 -3.79
C ARG A 85 -1.84 13.32 -5.11
N SER A 86 -0.61 12.85 -5.19
CA SER A 86 -0.11 12.30 -6.44
C SER A 86 0.87 11.15 -6.27
N LEU A 87 0.97 10.35 -7.32
CA LEU A 87 1.89 9.24 -7.46
C LEU A 87 2.44 9.25 -8.89
N ASP A 88 3.76 9.27 -9.01
CA ASP A 88 4.42 9.07 -10.30
C ASP A 88 4.29 7.59 -10.72
N ILE A 89 3.93 7.38 -11.98
CA ILE A 89 3.79 6.07 -12.63
C ILE A 89 4.85 6.00 -13.72
N THR A 90 6.08 5.71 -13.29
CA THR A 90 7.28 5.62 -14.12
C THR A 90 7.96 4.25 -13.95
N ASN A 91 8.95 3.96 -14.79
CA ASN A 91 9.79 2.78 -14.58
C ASN A 91 10.53 2.85 -13.23
N GLU A 92 10.92 4.05 -12.78
CA GLU A 92 11.58 4.24 -11.49
C GLU A 92 10.64 3.93 -10.31
N SER A 93 9.39 4.38 -10.37
CA SER A 93 8.41 4.02 -9.33
C SER A 93 8.14 2.52 -9.30
N LEU A 94 8.13 1.86 -10.46
CA LEU A 94 7.96 0.40 -10.53
C LEU A 94 9.15 -0.33 -9.88
N ILE A 95 10.38 0.10 -10.14
CA ILE A 95 11.58 -0.46 -9.50
C ILE A 95 11.48 -0.33 -7.97
N LYS A 96 11.11 0.85 -7.46
CA LYS A 96 10.92 1.08 -6.01
C LYS A 96 9.84 0.17 -5.41
N VAL A 97 8.75 -0.10 -6.14
CA VAL A 97 7.71 -1.05 -5.70
C VAL A 97 8.28 -2.46 -5.59
N VAL A 98 9.02 -2.92 -6.61
CA VAL A 98 9.65 -4.25 -6.59
C VAL A 98 10.60 -4.37 -5.40
N GLU A 99 11.48 -3.39 -5.18
CA GLU A 99 12.42 -3.38 -4.05
C GLU A 99 11.71 -3.46 -2.68
N VAL A 100 10.60 -2.74 -2.52
CA VAL A 100 9.80 -2.77 -1.28
C VAL A 100 9.11 -4.13 -1.11
N VAL A 101 8.55 -4.69 -2.17
CA VAL A 101 7.86 -6.00 -2.13
C VAL A 101 8.87 -7.11 -1.82
N ASP A 102 10.00 -7.14 -2.51
CA ASP A 102 11.06 -8.14 -2.27
C ASP A 102 11.57 -8.04 -0.83
N ALA A 103 11.84 -6.84 -0.34
CA ALA A 103 12.26 -6.63 1.05
C ALA A 103 11.17 -7.02 2.07
N TYR A 104 9.89 -6.86 1.73
CA TYR A 104 8.81 -7.30 2.61
C TYR A 104 8.70 -8.83 2.64
N LEU A 105 8.80 -9.48 1.47
CA LEU A 105 8.69 -10.93 1.34
C LEU A 105 9.88 -11.66 1.94
N SER A 106 11.09 -11.09 1.90
CA SER A 106 12.27 -11.70 2.52
C SER A 106 12.14 -11.87 4.03
N ALA A 107 11.29 -11.06 4.70
CA ALA A 107 10.98 -11.24 6.11
C ALA A 107 10.32 -12.59 6.45
N PHE A 108 9.81 -13.31 5.44
CA PHE A 108 9.13 -14.59 5.56
C PHE A 108 9.99 -15.77 5.10
N GLU A 109 11.19 -15.53 4.54
CA GLU A 109 12.12 -16.60 4.12
C GLU A 109 12.38 -17.62 5.25
N PRO A 110 12.68 -17.22 6.50
CA PRO A 110 12.93 -18.20 7.55
C PRO A 110 11.69 -19.03 7.90
N ALA A 111 10.49 -18.45 7.76
CA ALA A 111 9.24 -19.17 7.98
C ALA A 111 8.97 -20.18 6.85
N ALA A 112 9.33 -19.84 5.60
CA ALA A 112 9.23 -20.74 4.47
C ALA A 112 10.20 -21.92 4.60
N GLU A 113 11.47 -21.67 4.94
CA GLU A 113 12.48 -22.71 5.20
C GLU A 113 12.03 -23.68 6.31
N GLU A 114 11.43 -23.15 7.38
CA GLU A 114 10.94 -23.99 8.47
C GLU A 114 9.75 -24.87 8.04
N LEU A 115 8.85 -24.34 7.21
CA LEU A 115 7.74 -25.13 6.67
C LEU A 115 8.22 -26.22 5.70
N GLU A 116 9.21 -25.93 4.87
CA GLU A 116 9.85 -26.90 3.99
C GLU A 116 10.53 -28.01 4.81
N ARG A 117 11.28 -27.65 5.87
CA ARG A 117 11.89 -28.61 6.80
C ARG A 117 10.86 -29.53 7.48
N GLN A 118 9.65 -29.02 7.72
CA GLN A 118 8.53 -29.78 8.29
C GLN A 118 7.77 -30.62 7.25
N GLY A 119 8.13 -30.52 5.96
CA GLY A 119 7.46 -31.22 4.86
C GLY A 119 6.09 -30.63 4.51
N HIS A 120 5.88 -29.34 4.80
CA HIS A 120 4.63 -28.61 4.52
C HIS A 120 4.68 -27.79 3.23
N LEU A 121 5.86 -27.63 2.63
CA LEU A 121 6.08 -27.02 1.33
C LEU A 121 6.87 -28.03 0.47
N GLU A 122 6.53 -28.10 -0.82
CA GLU A 122 7.22 -28.91 -1.84
C GLU A 122 8.38 -28.13 -2.48
#